data_AF-A0A6B2VCJ3-F1
#
_entry.id   AF-A0A6B2VCJ3-F1
#
_cell.length_a   1.000
_cell.length_b   1.000
_cell.length_c   1.000
_cell.angle_alpha   90.00
_cell.angle_beta   90.00
_cell.angle_gamma   90.00
#
_symmetry.space_group_name_H-M   'P 1'
#
loop_
_entity.id
_entity.type
_entity.pdbx_description
1 polymer ?
#
loop_
_entity_poly.entity_id
_entity_poly.type
_entity_poly.pdbx_seq_one_letter_code
_entity_poly.pdbx_strand_id
1 'polypeptide(L)'
;LARVQEYAGRPADCLRTCQEAVELARRAEDVRLQAALQLRLADTLERLGDPAAAALHRGAAERLLAGEIRPPGPADASTAQDGQDGTSWEQAADACEIRSTPGED
;
A
#
# COMPACT_ATOMS: atom_id res chain seq x y z
N LEU A 1 -34.73 18.29 -1.70
CA LEU A 1 -35.21 17.03 -1.06
C LEU A 1 -34.72 15.76 -1.78
N ALA A 2 -34.47 15.74 -3.10
CA ALA A 2 -34.06 14.52 -3.82
C ALA A 2 -32.66 13.97 -3.46
N ARG A 3 -31.61 14.79 -3.39
CA ARG A 3 -30.26 14.32 -3.04
C ARG A 3 -30.13 13.76 -1.61
N VAL A 4 -30.93 14.28 -0.67
CA VAL A 4 -30.95 13.81 0.73
C VAL A 4 -31.79 12.54 0.88
N GLN A 5 -32.79 12.32 0.01
CA GLN A 5 -33.47 11.01 -0.06
C GLN A 5 -32.67 9.95 -0.83
N GLU A 6 -31.82 10.33 -1.79
CA GLU A 6 -30.84 9.43 -2.42
C GLU A 6 -29.73 8.97 -1.43
N TYR A 7 -29.50 9.75 -0.37
CA TYR A 7 -28.64 9.44 0.78
C TYR A 7 -29.39 8.84 1.98
N ALA A 8 -30.72 8.69 1.91
CA ALA A 8 -31.53 8.19 3.02
C ALA A 8 -31.43 6.66 3.13
N GLY A 9 -30.27 6.21 3.62
CA GLY A 9 -30.11 4.97 4.38
C GLY A 9 -29.96 3.74 3.51
N ARG A 10 -28.77 3.46 2.97
CA ARG A 10 -27.85 2.55 3.70
C ARG A 10 -26.42 2.45 3.14
N PRO A 11 -25.70 3.54 2.78
CA PRO A 11 -24.32 3.40 2.34
C PRO A 11 -23.41 2.77 3.42
N ALA A 12 -23.66 3.04 4.70
CA ALA A 12 -22.95 2.43 5.83
C ALA A 12 -23.25 0.93 6.05
N ASP A 13 -24.46 0.49 5.73
CA ASP A 13 -24.85 -0.92 5.84
C ASP A 13 -24.34 -1.74 4.64
N CYS A 14 -24.33 -1.12 3.45
CA CYS A 14 -23.59 -1.64 2.30
C CYS A 14 -22.09 -1.78 2.61
N LEU A 15 -21.48 -0.79 3.29
CA LEU A 15 -20.08 -0.88 3.74
C LEU A 15 -19.86 -2.09 4.66
N ARG A 16 -20.68 -2.24 5.70
CA ARG A 16 -20.62 -3.39 6.62
C ARG A 16 -20.76 -4.72 5.89
N THR A 17 -21.74 -4.83 5.00
CA THR A 17 -21.96 -6.05 4.20
C THR A 17 -20.79 -6.33 3.24
N CYS A 18 -20.19 -5.29 2.65
CA CYS A 18 -19.02 -5.45 1.79
C CYS A 18 -17.77 -5.87 2.57
N GLN A 19 -17.57 -5.38 3.80
CA GLN A 19 -16.47 -5.81 4.66
C GLN A 19 -16.60 -7.30 5.04
N GLU A 20 -17.80 -7.75 5.41
CA GLU A 20 -18.06 -9.18 5.67
C GLU A 20 -17.81 -10.03 4.42
N ALA A 21 -18.23 -9.56 3.24
CA ALA A 21 -17.98 -10.26 1.98
C ALA A 21 -16.49 -10.36 1.65
N VAL A 22 -15.67 -9.35 1.99
CA VAL A 22 -14.21 -9.41 1.81
C VAL A 22 -13.61 -10.50 2.69
N GLU A 23 -14.04 -10.60 3.94
CA GLU A 23 -13.58 -11.65 4.86
C GLU A 23 -13.99 -13.05 4.40
N LEU A 24 -15.19 -13.20 3.83
CA LEU A 24 -15.64 -14.46 3.23
C LEU A 24 -14.82 -14.82 1.99
N ALA A 25 -14.60 -13.88 1.07
CA ALA A 25 -13.78 -14.09 -0.13
C ALA A 25 -12.34 -14.48 0.24
N ARG A 26 -11.79 -13.84 1.28
CA ARG A 26 -10.46 -14.18 1.82
C ARG A 26 -10.40 -15.62 2.35
N ARG A 27 -11.42 -16.06 3.09
CA ARG A 27 -11.50 -17.46 3.59
C ARG A 27 -11.68 -18.48 2.48
N ALA A 28 -12.31 -18.08 1.37
CA ALA A 28 -12.47 -18.89 0.17
C ALA A 28 -11.26 -18.81 -0.78
N GLU A 29 -10.23 -18.02 -0.44
CA GLU A 29 -9.06 -17.75 -1.28
C GLU A 29 -9.40 -17.22 -2.69
N ASP A 30 -10.57 -16.58 -2.83
CA ASP A 30 -11.08 -16.07 -4.10
C ASP A 30 -10.57 -14.65 -4.34
N VAL A 31 -9.34 -14.55 -4.85
CA VAL A 31 -8.57 -13.30 -4.99
C VAL A 31 -9.24 -12.32 -5.94
N ARG A 32 -9.84 -12.79 -7.05
CA ARG A 32 -10.62 -11.96 -7.96
C ARG A 32 -11.84 -11.34 -7.29
N LEU A 33 -12.59 -12.16 -6.55
CA LEU A 33 -13.75 -11.69 -5.81
C LEU A 33 -13.33 -10.68 -4.73
N GLN A 34 -12.23 -10.95 -4.03
CA GLN A 34 -11.68 -10.03 -3.03
C GLN A 34 -11.31 -8.67 -3.64
N ALA A 35 -10.63 -8.65 -4.79
CA ALA A 35 -10.27 -7.42 -5.48
C ALA A 35 -11.51 -6.64 -5.96
N ALA A 36 -12.51 -7.32 -6.53
CA ALA A 36 -13.76 -6.70 -6.96
C ALA A 36 -14.52 -6.04 -5.78
N LEU A 37 -14.52 -6.68 -4.62
CA LEU A 37 -15.13 -6.15 -3.41
C LEU A 37 -14.39 -4.91 -2.87
N GLN A 38 -13.04 -4.92 -2.92
CA GLN A 38 -12.23 -3.76 -2.55
C GLN A 38 -12.51 -2.54 -3.44
N LEU A 39 -12.66 -2.72 -4.76
CA LEU A 39 -13.03 -1.63 -5.67
C LEU A 39 -14.43 -1.07 -5.36
N ARG A 40 -15.38 -1.94 -4.98
CA ARG A 40 -16.73 -1.51 -4.61
C ARG A 40 -16.75 -0.72 -3.29
N LEU A 41 -15.89 -1.07 -2.34
CA LEU A 41 -15.67 -0.29 -1.12
C LEU A 41 -15.10 1.10 -1.46
N ALA A 42 -14.14 1.17 -2.37
CA ALA A 42 -13.56 2.44 -2.80
C ALA A 42 -14.60 3.39 -3.42
N ASP A 43 -15.44 2.91 -4.33
CA ASP A 43 -16.53 3.72 -4.91
C ASP A 43 -17.49 4.23 -3.84
N THR A 44 -17.84 3.37 -2.88
CA THR A 44 -18.74 3.73 -1.77
C THR A 44 -18.12 4.83 -0.88
N LEU A 45 -16.83 4.74 -0.58
CA LEU A 45 -16.11 5.71 0.23
C LEU A 45 -15.91 7.04 -0.49
N GLU A 46 -15.63 7.02 -1.79
CA GLU A 46 -15.53 8.22 -2.62
C GLU A 46 -16.88 8.97 -2.65
N ARG A 47 -17.99 8.23 -2.76
CA ARG A 47 -19.34 8.79 -2.64
C ARG A 47 -19.67 9.28 -1.22
N LEU A 48 -19.09 8.69 -0.18
CA LEU A 48 -19.26 9.16 1.20
C LEU A 48 -18.36 10.36 1.55
N GLY A 49 -17.47 10.77 0.64
CA GLY A 49 -16.56 11.90 0.84
C GLY A 49 -15.28 11.53 1.60
N ASP A 50 -14.90 10.24 1.63
CA ASP A 50 -13.64 9.77 2.20
C ASP A 50 -12.69 9.24 1.11
N PRO A 51 -12.04 10.15 0.34
CA PRO A 51 -11.18 9.77 -0.77
C PRO A 51 -9.88 9.09 -0.31
N ALA A 52 -9.42 9.39 0.91
CA ALA A 52 -8.23 8.77 1.48
C ALA A 52 -8.46 7.27 1.73
N ALA A 53 -9.57 6.90 2.37
CA ALA A 53 -9.92 5.49 2.52
C ALA A 53 -10.19 4.84 1.17
N ALA A 54 -10.87 5.52 0.23
CA ALA A 54 -11.09 4.99 -1.12
C ALA A 54 -9.77 4.61 -1.83
N ALA A 55 -8.73 5.44 -1.71
CA ALA A 55 -7.42 5.18 -2.29
C ALA A 55 -6.74 3.93 -1.69
N LEU A 56 -6.86 3.73 -0.37
CA LEU A 56 -6.33 2.52 0.30
C LEU A 56 -6.99 1.25 -0.23
N HIS A 57 -8.30 1.28 -0.46
CA HIS A 57 -9.04 0.15 -1.01
C HIS A 57 -8.69 -0.11 -2.50
N ARG A 58 -8.48 0.93 -3.31
CA ARG A 58 -7.98 0.77 -4.69
C ARG A 58 -6.59 0.12 -4.70
N GLY A 59 -5.65 0.61 -3.90
CA GLY A 59 -4.31 0.03 -3.82
C GLY A 59 -4.31 -1.42 -3.32
N ALA A 60 -5.22 -1.78 -2.42
CA ALA A 60 -5.39 -3.18 -1.99
C ALA A 60 -5.89 -4.07 -3.14
N ALA A 61 -6.86 -3.60 -3.94
CA ALA A 61 -7.35 -4.33 -5.11
C ALA A 61 -6.25 -4.52 -6.16
N GLU A 62 -5.46 -3.48 -6.44
CA GLU A 62 -4.35 -3.53 -7.40
C GLU A 62 -3.29 -4.57 -6.97
N ARG A 63 -2.92 -4.61 -5.69
CA ARG A 63 -1.96 -5.59 -5.17
C ARG A 63 -2.47 -7.03 -5.29
N LEU A 64 -3.75 -7.26 -5.01
CA LEU A 64 -4.38 -8.58 -5.15
C LEU A 64 -4.35 -9.05 -6.61
N LEU A 65 -4.71 -8.17 -7.55
CA LEU A 65 -4.72 -8.51 -8.98
C LEU A 65 -3.29 -8.68 -9.53
N ALA A 66 -2.34 -7.84 -9.13
CA ALA A 66 -0.94 -7.99 -9.52
C ALA A 66 -0.33 -9.30 -9.01
N GLY A 67 -0.71 -9.73 -7.80
CA GLY A 67 -0.31 -11.00 -7.21
C GLY A 67 -0.94 -12.23 -7.89
N GLU A 68 -2.11 -12.09 -8.53
CA GLU A 68 -2.75 -13.18 -9.29
C GLU A 68 -2.20 -13.29 -10.72
N ILE A 69 -1.87 -12.15 -11.35
CA ILE A 69 -1.27 -12.11 -12.69
C ILE A 69 0.14 -12.73 -12.67
N ARG A 70 0.84 -12.65 -11.54
CA ARG A 70 2.09 -13.39 -11.31
C ARG A 70 1.74 -14.77 -10.72
N PRO A 71 2.03 -15.90 -11.39
CA PRO A 71 1.83 -17.21 -10.77
C PRO A 71 2.65 -17.28 -9.47
N PRO A 72 2.18 -18.00 -8.43
CA PRO A 72 2.91 -18.15 -7.17
C PRO A 72 4.19 -18.97 -7.40
N GLY A 73 5.24 -18.32 -7.87
CA GLY A 73 6.61 -18.81 -7.77
C GLY A 73 7.14 -18.57 -6.35
N PRO A 74 8.22 -19.24 -5.93
CA PRO A 74 8.81 -19.07 -4.59
C PRO A 74 9.41 -17.67 -4.47
N ALA A 75 8.57 -16.69 -4.14
CA ALA A 75 8.94 -15.28 -4.02
C ALA A 75 8.41 -14.70 -2.71
N ASP A 76 8.65 -15.41 -1.61
CA ASP A 76 8.74 -14.83 -0.27
C ASP A 76 10.22 -14.48 0.02
N ALA A 77 10.84 -13.66 -0.83
CA ALA A 77 12.21 -13.20 -0.62
C ALA A 77 12.54 -11.93 -1.45
N SER A 78 11.62 -10.97 -1.51
CA SER A 78 11.96 -9.55 -1.80
C SER A 78 10.69 -8.72 -1.81
N THR A 79 10.23 -8.37 -0.62
CA THR A 79 9.67 -7.03 -0.45
C THR A 79 10.86 -6.12 -0.11
N ALA A 80 11.77 -5.96 -1.07
CA ALA A 80 12.72 -4.86 -1.05
C ALA A 80 11.92 -3.64 -1.49
N GLN A 81 11.33 -2.97 -0.52
CA GLN A 81 10.80 -1.63 -0.72
C GLN A 81 11.96 -0.74 -1.16
N ASP A 82 11.83 -0.30 -2.41
CA ASP A 82 12.50 0.84 -2.99
C ASP A 82 12.38 2.04 -2.05
N GLY A 83 13.53 2.42 -1.50
CA GLY A 83 13.74 3.58 -0.65
C GLY A 83 15.09 4.16 -1.03
N GLN A 84 15.19 4.63 -2.27
CA GLN A 84 16.28 5.47 -2.73
C GLN A 84 16.19 6.82 -2.01
N ASP A 85 16.98 7.00 -0.94
CA ASP A 85 17.49 8.32 -0.59
C ASP A 85 19.02 8.23 -0.59
N GLY A 86 19.61 8.72 -1.68
CA GLY A 86 21.03 8.87 -1.82
C GLY A 86 21.51 10.06 -1.01
N THR A 87 21.88 9.83 0.25
CA THR A 87 22.89 10.66 0.90
C THR A 87 24.15 9.85 1.08
N SER A 88 25.06 10.12 0.16
CA SER A 88 26.46 9.78 0.17
C SER A 88 27.10 9.96 1.56
N TRP A 89 27.21 8.85 2.30
CA TRP A 89 28.26 8.43 3.25
C TRP A 89 29.70 8.88 2.94
N GLU A 90 29.90 10.19 2.86
CA GLU A 90 31.21 10.80 2.70
C GLU A 90 31.72 11.28 4.08
N GLN A 91 32.76 10.59 4.55
CA GLN A 91 33.89 11.12 5.34
C GLN A 91 33.64 11.58 6.78
N ALA A 92 33.92 10.69 7.74
CA ALA A 92 34.74 11.02 8.92
C ALA A 92 35.12 9.76 9.72
N ALA A 93 35.84 8.81 9.12
CA ALA A 93 36.61 7.86 9.91
C ALA A 93 37.69 7.21 9.06
N ASP A 94 38.94 7.44 9.48
CA ASP A 94 40.07 6.53 9.34
C ASP A 94 40.84 6.51 8.01
N ALA A 95 41.90 7.33 7.95
CA ALA A 95 43.15 6.94 7.30
C ALA A 95 44.33 7.70 7.94
N CYS A 96 45.18 6.96 8.65
CA CYS A 96 46.34 7.39 9.41
C CYS A 96 47.43 8.17 8.65
N GLU A 97 48.02 9.10 9.40
CA GLU A 97 49.44 9.46 9.54
C GLU A 97 50.43 9.03 8.43
N ILE A 98 50.99 10.03 7.74
CA ILE A 98 52.32 9.92 7.14
C ILE A 98 53.17 11.09 7.62
N ARG A 99 54.22 10.73 8.36
CA ARG A 99 55.22 11.60 9.00
C ARG A 99 55.93 12.46 7.94
N SER A 100 56.18 13.73 8.25
CA SER A 100 57.20 14.54 7.57
C SER A 100 57.93 15.39 8.61
N THR A 101 59.17 15.01 8.89
CA THR A 101 60.23 15.81 9.54
C THR A 101 61.05 16.53 8.44
N PRO A 102 62.11 17.35 8.68
CA PRO A 102 62.62 18.08 9.87
C PRO A 102 63.01 19.58 9.61
N GLY A 103 63.43 20.33 10.66
CA GLY A 103 64.37 21.50 10.63
C GLY A 103 63.79 22.87 10.22
N GLU A 104 64.13 24.06 10.73
CA GLU A 104 65.21 24.61 11.58
C GLU A 104 64.72 25.99 12.13
N ASP A 105 65.06 26.35 13.37
CA ASP A 105 65.64 27.65 13.83
C ASP A 105 66.13 27.49 15.28
#